data_AF-A0A4R1YBL1-F1
#
_entry.id   AF-A0A4R1YBL1-F1
#
_cell.length_a   1.000
_cell.length_b   1.000
_cell.length_c   1.000
_cell.angle_alpha   90.00
_cell.angle_beta   90.00
_cell.angle_gamma   90.00
#
_symmetry.space_group_name_H-M   'P 1'
#
loop_
_entity.id
_entity.type
_entity.pdbx_description
1 polymer ?
#
loop_
_entity_poly.entity_id
_entity_poly.type
_entity_poly.pdbx_seq_one_letter_code
_entity_poly.pdbx_strand_id
1 'polypeptide(L)'
;MCSPSLPKPGYPIHFHVIPIYAWVEELFWSDDRYRLLETFADGPGETPTDGAEMTLFVWREFCERREPPPIKGPSVDEAINLLSRAIQLSQGWMSATSDPTDRDAPWA
;
A
#
# COMPACT_ATOMS: atom_id res chain seq x y z
N MET A 1 -26.79 19.34 18.49
CA MET A 1 -27.31 18.58 17.34
C MET A 1 -26.39 18.82 16.16
N CYS A 2 -25.46 17.89 15.88
CA CYS A 2 -24.65 17.93 14.67
C CYS A 2 -25.48 17.35 13.53
N SER A 3 -25.76 18.16 12.52
CA SER A 3 -26.43 17.71 11.30
C SER A 3 -25.41 16.97 10.41
N PRO A 4 -25.77 15.85 9.77
CA PRO A 4 -24.87 15.13 8.89
C PRO A 4 -24.81 15.86 7.55
N SER A 5 -23.84 16.76 7.37
CA SER A 5 -23.55 17.30 6.04
C SER A 5 -22.79 16.24 5.24
N LEU A 6 -23.41 15.77 4.15
CA LEU A 6 -22.74 14.99 3.09
C LEU A 6 -21.41 15.65 2.68
N PRO A 7 -20.39 14.87 2.25
CA PRO A 7 -19.12 15.41 1.79
C PRO A 7 -19.33 16.36 0.61
N LYS A 8 -18.73 17.55 0.69
CA LYS A 8 -18.80 18.58 -0.36
C LYS A 8 -18.01 18.12 -1.60
N PRO A 9 -18.56 18.24 -2.82
CA PRO A 9 -17.79 18.02 -4.05
C PRO A 9 -16.67 19.07 -4.14
N GLY A 10 -15.42 18.65 -4.40
CA GLY A 10 -14.31 19.58 -4.63
C GLY A 10 -12.98 19.26 -3.93
N TYR A 11 -12.89 18.17 -3.15
CA TYR A 11 -11.62 17.72 -2.60
C TYR A 11 -10.98 16.69 -3.56
N PRO A 12 -9.85 17.01 -4.21
CA PRO A 12 -9.17 16.05 -5.07
C PRO A 12 -8.67 14.89 -4.22
N ILE A 13 -8.87 13.67 -4.73
CA ILE A 13 -8.30 12.46 -4.14
C ILE A 13 -6.79 12.51 -4.38
N HIS A 14 -6.01 12.38 -3.31
CA HIS A 14 -4.55 12.23 -3.37
C HIS A 14 -4.19 10.81 -2.96
N PHE A 15 -3.28 10.19 -3.72
CA PHE A 15 -2.80 8.85 -3.44
C PHE A 15 -1.36 8.90 -3.00
N HIS A 16 -1.04 8.14 -1.96
CA HIS A 16 0.33 7.84 -1.58
C HIS A 16 0.68 6.44 -2.10
N VAL A 17 1.74 6.35 -2.90
CA VAL A 17 2.31 5.08 -3.33
C VAL A 17 3.58 4.86 -2.54
N ILE A 18 3.56 3.89 -1.64
CA ILE A 18 4.70 3.55 -0.78
C ILE A 18 5.17 2.16 -1.18
N PRO A 19 6.35 2.01 -1.82
CA PRO A 19 6.88 0.69 -2.12
C PRO A 19 7.32 0.00 -0.83
N ILE A 20 6.73 -1.16 -0.55
CA ILE A 20 7.08 -2.00 0.59
C ILE A 20 7.87 -3.20 0.06
N TYR A 21 9.07 -3.41 0.59
CA TYR A 21 9.91 -4.57 0.27
C TYR A 21 9.68 -5.67 1.31
N ALA A 22 9.89 -6.93 0.92
CA ALA A 22 9.66 -8.09 1.79
C ALA A 22 10.36 -7.99 3.16
N TRP A 23 11.59 -7.46 3.22
CA TRP A 23 12.30 -7.29 4.49
C TRP A 23 11.64 -6.24 5.42
N VAL A 24 10.92 -5.26 4.87
CA VAL A 24 10.15 -4.28 5.65
C VAL A 24 8.92 -4.97 6.24
N GLU A 25 8.24 -5.79 5.43
CA GLU A 25 7.12 -6.61 5.90
C GLU A 25 7.56 -7.56 7.01
N GLU A 26 8.69 -8.25 6.86
CA GLU A 26 9.23 -9.14 7.90
C GLU A 26 9.47 -8.39 9.22
N LEU A 27 10.06 -7.18 9.16
CA LEU A 27 10.25 -6.36 10.36
C LEU A 27 8.92 -5.94 10.98
N PHE A 28 7.96 -5.51 10.15
CA PHE A 28 6.62 -5.17 10.58
C PHE A 28 5.92 -6.35 11.28
N TRP A 29 5.94 -7.54 10.67
CA TRP A 29 5.33 -8.76 11.21
C TRP A 29 6.00 -9.25 12.49
N SER A 30 7.28 -8.94 12.69
CA SER A 30 8.02 -9.32 13.90
C SER A 30 7.77 -8.41 15.12
N ASP A 31 7.07 -7.27 14.95
CA ASP A 31 6.85 -6.29 16.01
C ASP A 31 5.38 -6.24 16.46
N ASP A 32 5.10 -6.87 17.60
CA ASP A 32 3.76 -7.00 18.17
C ASP A 32 3.09 -5.64 18.49
N ARG A 33 3.86 -4.54 18.61
CA ARG A 33 3.30 -3.21 18.86
C ARG A 33 2.37 -2.73 17.76
N TYR A 34 2.51 -3.28 16.54
CA TYR A 34 1.75 -2.91 15.35
C TYR A 34 0.68 -3.94 14.98
N ARG A 35 0.20 -4.74 15.95
CA ARG A 35 -0.96 -5.64 15.82
C ARG A 35 -2.21 -5.06 16.48
N LEU A 36 -2.19 -3.77 16.82
CA LEU A 36 -3.23 -3.15 17.64
C LEU A 36 -4.55 -3.02 16.86
N LEU A 37 -4.54 -2.79 15.55
CA LEU A 37 -5.76 -2.67 14.75
C LEU A 37 -6.47 -4.02 14.54
N GLU A 38 -5.77 -5.15 14.68
CA GLU A 38 -6.40 -6.48 14.76
C GLU A 38 -7.41 -6.56 15.91
N THR A 39 -7.18 -5.82 17.01
CA THR A 39 -8.10 -5.79 18.16
C THR A 39 -9.43 -5.09 17.89
N PHE A 40 -9.51 -4.36 16.77
CA PHE A 40 -10.71 -3.63 16.32
C PHE A 40 -11.39 -4.30 15.13
N ALA A 41 -10.89 -5.44 14.63
CA ALA A 41 -11.51 -6.18 13.53
C ALA A 41 -12.72 -7.01 14.03
N ASP A 42 -13.84 -6.97 13.30
CA ASP A 42 -15.11 -7.61 13.69
C ASP A 42 -15.19 -9.09 13.26
N GLY A 43 -14.06 -9.80 13.10
CA GLY A 43 -14.07 -11.24 12.87
C GLY A 43 -12.77 -11.88 12.37
N PRO A 44 -12.63 -13.22 12.51
CA PRO A 44 -11.47 -13.94 12.00
C PRO A 44 -11.44 -13.93 10.47
N GLY A 45 -10.40 -13.31 9.89
CA GLY A 45 -10.18 -13.23 8.44
C GLY A 45 -10.26 -11.81 7.86
N GLU A 46 -10.75 -10.84 8.62
CA GLU A 46 -10.64 -9.42 8.29
C GLU A 46 -9.32 -8.87 8.82
N THR A 47 -8.21 -9.10 8.11
CA THR A 47 -7.03 -8.20 7.97
C THR A 47 -5.78 -8.98 7.55
N PRO A 48 -5.57 -9.23 6.25
CA PRO A 48 -4.23 -9.47 5.74
C PRO A 48 -3.63 -8.10 5.38
N THR A 49 -2.98 -7.46 6.36
CA THR A 49 -2.34 -6.13 6.26
C THR A 49 -3.33 -4.98 6.12
N ASP A 50 -3.55 -4.24 7.21
CA ASP A 50 -4.10 -2.91 7.08
C ASP A 50 -2.96 -1.97 6.61
N GLY A 51 -3.16 -1.30 5.47
CA GLY A 51 -2.18 -0.40 4.90
C GLY A 51 -1.86 0.82 5.78
N ALA A 52 -2.73 1.16 6.73
CA ALA A 52 -2.52 2.24 7.70
C ALA A 52 -1.53 1.82 8.79
N GLU A 53 -1.60 0.60 9.33
CA GLU A 53 -0.62 0.02 10.25
C GLU A 53 0.77 -0.03 9.61
N MET A 54 0.86 -0.53 8.38
CA MET A 54 2.11 -0.56 7.63
C MET A 54 2.67 0.86 7.40
N THR A 55 1.81 1.82 7.03
CA THR A 55 2.21 3.21 6.83
C THR A 55 2.71 3.83 8.14
N LEU A 56 2.03 3.57 9.26
CA LEU A 56 2.42 4.06 10.58
C LEU A 56 3.75 3.44 11.04
N PHE A 57 3.96 2.15 10.79
CA PHE A 57 5.21 1.47 11.05
C PHE A 57 6.37 2.12 10.30
N VAL A 58 6.23 2.29 8.97
CA VAL A 58 7.25 2.92 8.13
C VAL A 58 7.59 4.32 8.64
N TRP A 59 6.56 5.14 8.91
CA TRP A 59 6.75 6.50 9.42
C TRP A 59 7.49 6.53 10.75
N ARG A 60 7.02 5.77 11.75
CA ARG A 60 7.63 5.80 13.09
C ARG A 60 9.05 5.25 13.11
N GLU A 61 9.30 4.13 12.45
CA GLU A 61 10.56 3.41 12.59
C GLU A 61 11.66 3.92 11.67
N PHE A 62 11.31 4.46 10.50
CA PHE A 62 12.30 4.91 9.51
C PHE A 62 12.35 6.43 9.32
N CYS A 63 11.29 7.18 9.66
CA CYS A 63 11.28 8.65 9.53
C CYS A 63 11.46 9.37 10.87
N GLU A 64 10.76 8.95 11.93
CA GLU A 64 10.79 9.65 13.23
C GLU A 64 11.88 9.14 14.18
N ARG A 65 12.17 7.84 14.14
CA ARG A 65 13.14 7.22 15.04
C ARG A 65 14.55 7.78 14.79
N ARG A 66 15.18 8.28 15.85
CA ARG A 66 16.54 8.86 15.82
C ARG A 66 17.60 7.91 15.23
N GLU A 67 17.45 6.62 15.51
CA GLU A 67 18.32 5.55 15.02
C GLU A 67 17.45 4.49 14.34
N PRO A 68 17.21 4.62 13.02
CA PRO A 68 16.31 3.74 12.30
C PRO A 68 16.92 2.33 12.12
N PRO A 69 16.08 1.30 11.87
CA PRO A 69 16.57 -0.02 11.53
C PRO A 69 17.47 0.00 10.29
N PRO A 70 18.46 -0.92 10.18
CA PRO A 70 19.31 -1.01 9.01
C PRO A 70 18.48 -1.27 7.74
N ILE A 71 18.71 -0.46 6.70
CA ILE A 71 18.05 -0.62 5.41
C ILE A 71 18.70 -1.79 4.67
N LYS A 72 17.88 -2.76 4.25
CA LYS A 72 18.30 -3.95 3.48
C LYS A 72 17.69 -3.91 2.09
N GLY A 73 18.20 -3.09 1.19
CA GLY A 73 17.52 -2.96 -0.10
C GLY A 73 18.25 -2.12 -1.12
N PRO A 74 17.61 -1.92 -2.29
CA PRO A 74 18.12 -1.03 -3.31
C PRO A 74 18.31 0.38 -2.76
N SER A 75 19.28 1.09 -3.33
CA SER A 75 19.39 2.53 -3.16
C SER A 75 18.13 3.24 -3.66
N VAL A 76 17.97 4.52 -3.30
CA VAL A 76 16.82 5.33 -3.74
C VAL A 76 16.71 5.36 -5.27
N ASP A 77 17.82 5.53 -5.97
CA ASP A 77 17.85 5.57 -7.44
C ASP A 77 17.43 4.22 -8.05
N GLU A 78 17.89 3.11 -7.47
CA GLU A 78 17.48 1.77 -7.90
C GLU A 78 16.00 1.51 -7.64
N ALA A 79 15.47 1.96 -6.49
CA ALA A 79 14.06 1.85 -6.16
C ALA A 79 13.17 2.65 -7.13
N ILE A 80 13.56 3.88 -7.47
CA ILE A 80 12.87 4.70 -8.48
C ILE A 80 12.84 3.98 -9.82
N ASN A 81 13.99 3.48 -10.27
CA ASN A 81 14.09 2.77 -11.55
C ASN A 81 13.28 1.46 -11.57
N LEU A 82 13.20 0.74 -10.47
CA LEU A 82 12.36 -0.45 -10.33
C LEU A 82 10.87 -0.08 -10.39
N LEU A 83 10.45 0.93 -9.64
CA LEU A 83 9.05 1.37 -9.58
C LEU A 83 8.58 1.91 -10.93
N SER A 84 9.37 2.75 -11.61
CA SER A 84 9.04 3.26 -12.94
C SER A 84 8.84 2.13 -13.94
N ARG A 85 9.70 1.10 -13.93
CA ARG A 85 9.55 -0.07 -14.79
C ARG A 85 8.29 -0.86 -14.45
N ALA A 86 8.01 -1.10 -13.17
CA ALA A 86 6.82 -1.84 -12.74
C ALA A 86 5.52 -1.14 -13.18
N ILE A 87 5.44 0.18 -13.02
CA ILE A 87 4.28 0.98 -13.43
C ILE A 87 4.12 0.99 -14.96
N GLN A 88 5.21 1.06 -15.72
CA GLN A 88 5.15 0.99 -17.18
C GLN A 88 4.69 -0.40 -17.66
N LEU A 89 5.16 -1.47 -17.03
CA LEU A 89 4.73 -2.84 -17.33
C LEU A 89 3.23 -3.05 -17.02
N SER A 90 2.70 -2.46 -15.96
CA SER A 90 1.27 -2.54 -15.65
C SER A 90 0.38 -1.81 -16.67
N GLN A 91 0.90 -0.79 -17.36
CA GLN A 91 0.18 -0.14 -18.45
C GLN A 91 0.06 -1.02 -19.70
N GLY A 92 1.06 -1.88 -19.96
CA GLY A 92 0.99 -2.87 -21.05
C GLY A 92 -0.11 -3.94 -20.84
N TRP A 93 -0.36 -4.34 -19.60
CA TRP A 93 -1.47 -5.25 -19.24
C TRP A 93 -2.84 -4.63 -19.51
N MET A 94 -3.05 -3.37 -19.10
CA MET A 94 -4.30 -2.65 -19.36
C MET A 94 -4.57 -2.42 -20.86
N SER A 95 -3.52 -2.27 -21.68
CA SER A 95 -3.67 -2.18 -23.14
C SER A 95 -4.02 -3.52 -23.78
N ALA A 96 -3.49 -4.64 -23.27
CA ALA A 96 -3.79 -5.98 -23.79
C ALA A 96 -5.26 -6.41 -23.52
N THR A 97 -5.84 -6.02 -22.38
CA THR A 97 -7.24 -6.31 -22.03
C THR A 97 -8.26 -5.39 -22.70
N SER A 98 -7.80 -4.39 -23.45
CA SER A 98 -8.67 -3.46 -24.19
C SER A 98 -8.84 -3.83 -25.66
N ASP A 99 -8.24 -4.95 -26.10
CA ASP A 99 -8.49 -5.51 -27.43
C ASP A 99 -9.96 -5.96 -27.53
N PRO A 100 -10.77 -5.37 -28.43
CA PRO A 100 -12.19 -5.71 -28.59
C PRO A 100 -12.45 -7.16 -28.99
N THR A 101 -11.42 -7.94 -29.31
CA THR A 101 -11.52 -9.36 -29.67
C THR A 101 -11.53 -10.32 -28.47
N ASP A 102 -11.23 -9.85 -27.25
CA ASP A 102 -11.28 -10.67 -26.02
C ASP A 102 -12.69 -10.69 -25.38
N ARG A 103 -13.72 -10.91 -26.21
CA ARG A 103 -15.14 -10.94 -25.77
C ARG A 103 -15.57 -12.28 -25.17
N ASP A 104 -14.70 -13.28 -25.19
CA ASP A 104 -14.99 -14.65 -24.75
C ASP A 104 -14.27 -15.02 -23.44
N ALA A 105 -13.70 -14.05 -22.71
CA ALA A 105 -13.10 -14.28 -21.41
C ALA A 105 -14.18 -14.73 -20.39
N PRO A 106 -13.95 -15.81 -19.61
CA PRO A 106 -14.99 -16.52 -18.84
C PRO A 106 -15.47 -15.82 -17.57
N TRP A 107 -15.29 -14.50 -17.45
CA TRP A 107 -15.73 -13.72 -16.30
C TRP A 107 -16.78 -12.64 -16.63
N ALA A 108 -17.33 -12.65 -17.85
CA ALA A 108 -18.51 -11.85 -18.20
C ALA A 108 -19.81 -12.43 -17.62
#